data_AF-A0A937K784-F1
#
_entry.id   AF-A0A937K784-F1
#
_cell.length_a   1.000
_cell.length_b   1.000
_cell.length_c   1.000
_cell.angle_alpha   90.00
_cell.angle_beta   90.00
_cell.angle_gamma   90.00
#
_symmetry.space_group_name_H-M   'P 1'
#
loop_
_entity.id
_entity.type
_entity.pdbx_description
1 polymer ?
#
loop_
_entity_poly.entity_id
_entity_poly.type
_entity_poly.pdbx_seq_one_letter_code
_entity_poly.pdbx_strand_id
1 'polypeptide(L)'
;MSGLDPAKDFRHTNLRGLNFCGADLRGYDFTGADLRDTAVSLSTLIDETTILQDADIRWVREEDLQIVTLMQSVQSARTSAERRHQLVRIEENFGRSEHVLQFVVNAANDQKDIDAFIDYVAFLPENAPQRIVGQMADLGARLLRREGNRARARTRRSSTQGFTVARVVERLEETPRTDTLANAWLRELALLNDASDTGRELRGFAVGLDLGDLANALDQLVRR
;
A
#
# COMPACT_ATOMS: atom_id res chain seq x y z
N MET A 1 -23.76 3.51 31.17
CA MET A 1 -23.71 4.44 30.01
C MET A 1 -22.31 5.00 29.94
N SER A 2 -21.68 4.98 28.76
CA SER A 2 -20.27 5.31 28.52
C SER A 2 -19.90 6.79 28.70
N GLY A 3 -20.85 7.65 29.08
CA GLY A 3 -20.66 9.11 29.17
C GLY A 3 -20.62 9.83 27.82
N LEU A 4 -20.75 9.08 26.71
CA LEU A 4 -20.82 9.64 25.36
C LEU A 4 -22.22 10.17 25.06
N ASP A 5 -22.30 11.34 24.42
CA ASP A 5 -23.53 11.96 23.90
C ASP A 5 -23.74 11.55 22.43
N PRO A 6 -24.74 10.69 22.14
CA PRO A 6 -25.06 10.25 20.78
C PRO A 6 -25.30 11.39 19.80
N ALA A 7 -25.76 12.56 20.26
CA ALA A 7 -26.09 13.69 19.40
C ALA A 7 -24.89 14.58 19.03
N LYS A 8 -23.70 14.32 19.60
CA LYS A 8 -22.54 15.23 19.43
C LYS A 8 -21.22 14.52 19.24
N ASP A 9 -20.95 13.46 20.01
CA ASP A 9 -19.60 12.94 20.16
C ASP A 9 -19.07 12.21 18.92
N PHE A 10 -19.93 11.89 17.95
CA PHE A 10 -19.58 11.19 16.72
C PHE A 10 -19.52 12.08 15.49
N ARG A 11 -19.85 13.37 15.62
CA ARG A 11 -19.81 14.33 14.50
C ARG A 11 -18.37 14.60 14.06
N HIS A 12 -18.12 14.58 12.76
CA HIS A 12 -16.80 14.82 12.14
C HIS A 12 -15.68 13.91 12.67
N THR A 13 -16.03 12.74 13.22
CA THR A 13 -15.05 11.79 13.75
C THR A 13 -14.61 10.79 12.70
N ASN A 14 -13.40 10.24 12.87
CA ASN A 14 -12.94 9.10 12.08
C ASN A 14 -13.38 7.81 12.76
N LEU A 15 -14.42 7.18 12.20
CA LEU A 15 -14.99 5.92 12.68
C LEU A 15 -14.68 4.76 11.71
N ARG A 16 -13.71 4.97 10.82
CA ARG A 16 -13.40 4.07 9.72
C ARG A 16 -13.14 2.65 10.24
N GLY A 17 -13.92 1.71 9.73
CA GLY A 17 -13.83 0.28 10.02
C GLY A 17 -14.04 -0.13 11.48
N LEU A 18 -14.84 0.64 12.22
CA LEU A 18 -15.46 0.13 13.44
C LEU A 18 -16.47 -0.98 13.14
N ASN A 19 -16.65 -1.88 14.10
CA ASN A 19 -17.67 -2.91 14.05
C ASN A 19 -18.94 -2.43 14.77
N PHE A 20 -19.99 -2.18 14.01
CA PHE A 20 -21.33 -1.84 14.48
C PHE A 20 -22.32 -3.01 14.37
N CYS A 21 -21.87 -4.25 14.13
CA CYS A 21 -22.76 -5.41 14.06
C CYS A 21 -23.58 -5.56 15.36
N GLY A 22 -24.90 -5.54 15.21
CA GLY A 22 -25.85 -5.62 16.34
C GLY A 22 -25.98 -4.34 17.17
N ALA A 23 -25.34 -3.25 16.77
CA ALA A 23 -25.46 -1.97 17.46
C ALA A 23 -26.82 -1.32 17.19
N ASP A 24 -27.34 -0.61 18.18
CA ASP A 24 -28.46 0.30 18.01
C ASP A 24 -27.92 1.71 17.72
N LEU A 25 -28.00 2.13 16.46
CA LEU A 25 -27.50 3.43 15.98
C LEU A 25 -28.62 4.47 15.89
N ARG A 26 -29.84 4.17 16.37
CA ARG A 26 -30.97 5.09 16.36
C ARG A 26 -30.70 6.27 17.29
N GLY A 27 -31.01 7.48 16.83
CA GLY A 27 -30.78 8.73 17.57
C GLY A 27 -29.33 9.22 17.62
N TYR A 28 -28.39 8.54 16.95
CA TYR A 28 -27.00 8.99 16.85
C TYR A 28 -26.80 9.99 15.72
N ASP A 29 -25.93 10.98 15.95
CA ASP A 29 -25.52 11.98 14.98
C ASP A 29 -24.07 11.77 14.51
N PHE A 30 -23.96 11.25 13.29
CA PHE A 30 -22.70 11.01 12.57
C PHE A 30 -22.40 12.09 11.53
N THR A 31 -22.94 13.31 11.68
CA THR A 31 -22.75 14.39 10.71
C THR A 31 -21.27 14.58 10.36
N GLY A 32 -20.91 14.44 9.09
CA GLY A 32 -19.55 14.61 8.59
C GLY A 32 -18.53 13.57 9.04
N ALA A 33 -18.96 12.44 9.63
CA ALA A 33 -18.05 11.39 10.08
C ALA A 33 -17.54 10.51 8.91
N ASP A 34 -16.35 9.93 9.08
CA ASP A 34 -15.83 8.89 8.17
C ASP A 34 -16.28 7.51 8.67
N LEU A 35 -17.32 6.96 8.04
CA LEU A 35 -17.90 5.63 8.29
C LEU A 35 -17.49 4.64 7.20
N ARG A 36 -16.39 4.88 6.47
CA ARG A 36 -15.93 3.94 5.45
C ARG A 36 -15.45 2.65 6.10
N ASP A 37 -15.75 1.55 5.45
CA ASP A 37 -15.38 0.19 5.84
C ASP A 37 -15.96 -0.25 7.21
N THR A 38 -16.93 0.48 7.79
CA THR A 38 -17.58 0.07 9.04
C THR A 38 -18.49 -1.13 8.81
N ALA A 39 -18.42 -2.09 9.72
CA ALA A 39 -19.20 -3.32 9.60
C ALA A 39 -20.58 -3.19 10.24
N VAL A 40 -21.58 -3.69 9.53
CA VAL A 40 -22.96 -3.80 9.96
C VAL A 40 -23.49 -5.20 9.64
N SER A 41 -24.33 -5.71 10.53
CA SER A 41 -25.09 -6.95 10.37
C SER A 41 -26.57 -6.66 10.22
N LEU A 42 -27.36 -7.68 9.89
CA LEU A 42 -28.83 -7.60 9.85
C LEU A 42 -29.46 -7.20 11.20
N SER A 43 -28.73 -7.37 12.32
CA SER A 43 -29.17 -6.97 13.66
C SER A 43 -28.81 -5.52 14.01
N THR A 44 -28.13 -4.78 13.12
CA THR A 44 -27.79 -3.37 13.32
C THR A 44 -29.04 -2.51 13.10
N LEU A 45 -29.42 -1.72 14.09
CA LEU A 45 -30.62 -0.88 14.03
C LEU A 45 -30.25 0.52 13.53
N ILE A 46 -30.74 0.87 12.35
CA ILE A 46 -30.62 2.20 11.74
C ILE A 46 -32.03 2.57 11.26
N ASP A 47 -32.49 3.78 11.59
CA ASP A 47 -33.78 4.31 11.14
C ASP A 47 -33.68 5.80 10.81
N GLU A 48 -34.81 6.48 10.60
CA GLU A 48 -34.86 7.91 10.29
C GLU A 48 -34.26 8.83 11.37
N THR A 49 -34.03 8.32 12.58
CA THR A 49 -33.42 9.08 13.68
C THR A 49 -31.89 9.00 13.68
N THR A 50 -31.29 8.15 12.86
CA THR A 50 -29.83 8.10 12.66
C THR A 50 -29.40 9.18 11.66
N ILE A 51 -28.69 10.21 12.14
CA ILE A 51 -28.26 11.34 11.30
C ILE A 51 -26.92 11.00 10.64
N LEU A 52 -26.92 11.00 9.31
CA LEU A 52 -25.79 10.64 8.45
C LEU A 52 -25.39 11.76 7.47
N GLN A 53 -25.81 13.00 7.76
CA GLN A 53 -25.59 14.15 6.89
C GLN A 53 -24.09 14.35 6.63
N ASP A 54 -23.70 14.49 5.37
CA ASP A 54 -22.31 14.70 4.93
C ASP A 54 -21.31 13.62 5.40
N ALA A 55 -21.78 12.46 5.88
CA ALA A 55 -20.92 11.36 6.30
C ALA A 55 -20.38 10.58 5.08
N ASP A 56 -19.11 10.17 5.15
CA ASP A 56 -18.51 9.27 4.16
C ASP A 56 -18.88 7.82 4.51
N ILE A 57 -19.88 7.26 3.85
CA ILE A 57 -20.44 5.95 4.21
C ILE A 57 -20.04 4.87 3.22
N ARG A 58 -19.47 3.78 3.73
CA ARG A 58 -19.34 2.52 3.00
C ARG A 58 -19.51 1.36 3.97
N TRP A 59 -20.71 0.81 4.01
CA TRP A 59 -21.03 -0.34 4.85
C TRP A 59 -20.32 -1.60 4.39
N VAL A 60 -19.87 -2.38 5.36
CA VAL A 60 -19.29 -3.70 5.20
C VAL A 60 -20.25 -4.69 5.84
N ARG A 61 -20.56 -5.79 5.15
CA ARG A 61 -21.40 -6.82 5.75
C ARG A 61 -20.61 -7.60 6.79
N GLU A 62 -21.29 -8.14 7.79
CA GLU A 62 -20.66 -8.98 8.81
C GLU A 62 -19.83 -10.13 8.20
N GLU A 63 -20.28 -10.74 7.11
CA GLU A 63 -19.54 -11.77 6.38
C GLU A 63 -18.21 -11.27 5.77
N ASP A 64 -18.13 -9.98 5.46
CA ASP A 64 -16.94 -9.31 4.93
C ASP A 64 -16.02 -8.73 6.04
N LEU A 65 -16.38 -8.88 7.32
CA LEU A 65 -15.57 -8.35 8.44
C LEU A 65 -14.13 -8.85 8.43
N GLN A 66 -13.93 -10.12 8.05
CA GLN A 66 -12.62 -10.74 8.07
C GLN A 66 -11.66 -10.03 7.11
N ILE A 67 -12.09 -9.72 5.89
CA ILE A 67 -11.23 -9.03 4.92
C ILE A 67 -10.91 -7.61 5.38
N VAL A 68 -11.89 -6.90 5.94
CA VAL A 68 -11.69 -5.53 6.45
C VAL A 68 -10.72 -5.49 7.61
N THR A 69 -10.84 -6.42 8.55
CA THR A 69 -9.92 -6.50 9.70
C THR A 69 -8.47 -6.75 9.25
N LEU A 70 -8.29 -7.61 8.24
CA LEU A 70 -6.97 -7.84 7.65
C LEU A 70 -6.45 -6.60 6.89
N MET A 71 -7.29 -5.93 6.11
CA MET A 71 -6.93 -4.71 5.39
C MET A 71 -6.51 -3.60 6.35
N GLN A 72 -7.23 -3.41 7.46
CA GLN A 72 -6.83 -2.49 8.52
C GLN A 72 -5.50 -2.88 9.14
N SER A 73 -5.29 -4.17 9.41
CA SER A 73 -4.03 -4.69 9.95
C SER A 73 -2.85 -4.40 9.00
N VAL A 74 -3.04 -4.53 7.68
CA VAL A 74 -2.06 -4.14 6.66
C VAL A 74 -1.76 -2.63 6.72
N GLN A 75 -2.78 -1.78 6.86
CA GLN A 75 -2.63 -0.33 6.92
C GLN A 75 -1.94 0.15 8.21
N SER A 76 -2.23 -0.49 9.34
CA SER A 76 -1.62 -0.16 10.64
C SER A 76 -0.24 -0.78 10.85
N ALA A 77 0.19 -1.68 9.97
CA ALA A 77 1.45 -2.40 10.11
C ALA A 77 2.65 -1.45 10.18
N ARG A 78 3.46 -1.60 11.22
CA ARG A 78 4.60 -0.71 11.51
C ARG A 78 5.88 -1.17 10.83
N THR A 79 5.92 -2.43 10.39
CA THR A 79 7.09 -3.04 9.75
C THR A 79 6.71 -3.72 8.44
N SER A 80 7.69 -3.85 7.54
CA SER A 80 7.50 -4.60 6.29
C SER A 80 7.21 -6.08 6.52
N ALA A 81 7.84 -6.70 7.53
CA ALA A 81 7.56 -8.10 7.88
C ALA A 81 6.09 -8.30 8.29
N GLU A 82 5.57 -7.43 9.16
CA GLU A 82 4.16 -7.46 9.58
C GLU A 82 3.23 -7.23 8.38
N ARG A 83 3.50 -6.21 7.57
CA ARG A 83 2.68 -5.86 6.40
C ARG A 83 2.61 -7.01 5.39
N ARG A 84 3.76 -7.61 5.04
CA ARG A 84 3.83 -8.76 4.14
C ARG A 84 3.09 -9.96 4.70
N HIS A 85 3.25 -10.23 6.00
CA HIS A 85 2.53 -11.32 6.65
C HIS A 85 1.01 -11.13 6.55
N GLN A 86 0.49 -9.92 6.77
CA GLN A 86 -0.93 -9.65 6.62
C GLN A 86 -1.40 -9.69 5.15
N LEU A 87 -0.59 -9.22 4.20
CA LEU A 87 -0.89 -9.33 2.77
C LEU A 87 -0.98 -10.80 2.31
N VAL A 88 -0.07 -11.66 2.77
CA VAL A 88 -0.14 -13.11 2.51
C VAL A 88 -1.44 -13.69 3.06
N ARG A 89 -1.84 -13.33 4.28
CA ARG A 89 -3.12 -13.76 4.86
C ARG A 89 -4.32 -13.27 4.06
N ILE A 90 -4.29 -12.04 3.51
CA ILE A 90 -5.36 -11.56 2.62
C ILE A 90 -5.45 -12.44 1.39
N GLU A 91 -4.32 -12.73 0.73
CA GLU A 91 -4.32 -13.57 -0.46
C GLU A 91 -4.77 -15.01 -0.16
N GLU A 92 -4.29 -15.62 0.93
CA GLU A 92 -4.67 -16.99 1.29
C GLU A 92 -6.18 -17.15 1.51
N ASN A 93 -6.82 -16.12 2.09
CA ASN A 93 -8.24 -16.18 2.44
C ASN A 93 -9.18 -15.61 1.36
N PHE A 94 -8.73 -14.63 0.57
CA PHE A 94 -9.57 -13.86 -0.36
C PHE A 94 -9.02 -13.80 -1.79
N GLY A 95 -7.84 -14.36 -2.04
CA GLY A 95 -7.14 -14.28 -3.32
C GLY A 95 -6.74 -12.85 -3.70
N ARG A 96 -6.36 -12.69 -4.97
CA ARG A 96 -6.05 -11.39 -5.60
C ARG A 96 -7.26 -10.87 -6.39
N SER A 97 -8.41 -10.76 -5.72
CA SER A 97 -9.63 -10.21 -6.34
C SER A 97 -9.47 -8.73 -6.72
N GLU A 98 -10.34 -8.21 -7.58
CA GLU A 98 -10.32 -6.78 -7.97
C GLU A 98 -10.36 -5.86 -6.74
N HIS A 99 -11.18 -6.19 -5.74
CA HIS A 99 -11.28 -5.44 -4.51
C HIS A 99 -9.96 -5.44 -3.70
N VAL A 100 -9.31 -6.60 -3.58
CA VAL A 100 -8.00 -6.72 -2.89
C VAL A 100 -6.94 -5.93 -3.64
N LEU A 101 -6.87 -6.05 -4.97
CA LEU A 101 -5.90 -5.32 -5.78
C LEU A 101 -6.12 -3.82 -5.70
N GLN A 102 -7.37 -3.35 -5.74
CA GLN A 102 -7.70 -1.93 -5.61
C GLN A 102 -7.34 -1.40 -4.22
N PHE A 103 -7.55 -2.19 -3.16
CA PHE A 103 -7.07 -1.86 -1.82
C PHE A 103 -5.56 -1.71 -1.78
N VAL A 104 -4.81 -2.68 -2.33
CA VAL A 104 -3.33 -2.65 -2.36
C VAL A 104 -2.81 -1.45 -3.15
N VAL A 105 -3.43 -1.13 -4.30
CA VAL A 105 -3.09 0.08 -5.08
C VAL A 105 -3.32 1.34 -4.25
N ASN A 106 -4.46 1.46 -3.57
CA ASN A 106 -4.75 2.63 -2.73
C ASN A 106 -3.75 2.74 -1.57
N ALA A 107 -3.49 1.62 -0.89
CA ALA A 107 -2.52 1.57 0.21
C ALA A 107 -1.10 1.92 -0.27
N ALA A 108 -0.70 1.49 -1.47
CA ALA A 108 0.57 1.88 -2.08
C ALA A 108 0.64 3.40 -2.31
N ASN A 109 -0.45 4.02 -2.81
CA ASN A 109 -0.51 5.47 -3.07
C ASN A 109 -0.31 6.33 -1.83
N ASP A 110 -0.69 5.83 -0.66
CA ASP A 110 -0.53 6.55 0.61
C ASP A 110 0.90 6.50 1.16
N GLN A 111 1.78 5.71 0.55
CA GLN A 111 3.14 5.51 1.05
C GLN A 111 4.05 6.71 0.80
N LYS A 112 4.87 7.01 1.81
CA LYS A 112 5.88 8.09 1.79
C LYS A 112 7.31 7.57 1.82
N ASP A 113 7.46 6.25 1.85
CA ASP A 113 8.68 5.50 2.05
C ASP A 113 8.78 4.36 1.01
N ILE A 114 10.00 4.10 0.51
CA ILE A 114 10.20 3.14 -0.57
C ILE A 114 10.05 1.69 -0.11
N ASP A 115 10.39 1.33 1.12
CA ASP A 115 10.30 -0.06 1.60
C ASP A 115 8.85 -0.49 1.73
N ALA A 116 8.03 0.38 2.32
CA ALA A 116 6.61 0.13 2.46
C ALA A 116 5.93 0.09 1.08
N PHE A 117 6.36 0.94 0.15
CA PHE A 117 5.88 0.88 -1.24
C PHE A 117 6.22 -0.46 -1.91
N ILE A 118 7.46 -0.94 -1.76
CA ILE A 118 7.89 -2.23 -2.31
C ILE A 118 7.03 -3.39 -1.76
N ASP A 119 6.64 -3.37 -0.48
CA ASP A 119 5.75 -4.41 0.08
C ASP A 119 4.44 -4.55 -0.72
N TYR A 120 3.87 -3.44 -1.18
CA TYR A 120 2.63 -3.45 -1.95
C TYR A 120 2.86 -3.82 -3.42
N VAL A 121 3.93 -3.31 -4.05
CA VAL A 121 4.27 -3.64 -5.43
C VAL A 121 4.68 -5.12 -5.58
N ALA A 122 5.27 -5.70 -4.53
CA ALA A 122 5.54 -7.12 -4.41
C ALA A 122 4.27 -7.99 -4.32
N PHE A 123 3.11 -7.40 -4.07
CA PHE A 123 1.82 -8.09 -4.09
C PHE A 123 1.09 -7.92 -5.44
N LEU A 124 1.26 -6.77 -6.09
CA LEU A 124 0.57 -6.46 -7.35
C LEU A 124 1.04 -7.36 -8.50
N PRO A 125 0.12 -7.90 -9.31
CA PRO A 125 0.47 -8.84 -10.37
C PRO A 125 1.19 -8.12 -11.52
N GLU A 126 2.13 -8.80 -12.16
CA GLU A 126 2.90 -8.23 -13.28
C GLU A 126 2.04 -7.86 -14.50
N ASN A 127 0.90 -8.53 -14.67
CA ASN A 127 -0.08 -8.26 -15.73
C ASN A 127 -1.17 -7.26 -15.30
N ALA A 128 -0.91 -6.45 -14.28
CA ALA A 128 -1.82 -5.39 -13.87
C ALA A 128 -2.13 -4.44 -15.06
N PRO A 129 -3.33 -3.82 -15.09
CA PRO A 129 -3.68 -2.82 -16.09
C PRO A 129 -2.62 -1.71 -16.21
N GLN A 130 -2.33 -1.27 -17.44
CA GLN A 130 -1.30 -0.24 -17.71
C GLN A 130 -1.48 1.05 -16.91
N ARG A 131 -2.72 1.43 -16.62
CA ARG A 131 -3.02 2.56 -15.73
C ARG A 131 -2.42 2.38 -14.33
N ILE A 132 -2.52 1.18 -13.76
CA ILE A 132 -1.96 0.83 -12.46
C ILE A 132 -0.44 0.75 -12.55
N VAL A 133 0.11 0.11 -13.58
CA VAL A 133 1.57 0.03 -13.80
C VAL A 133 2.18 1.42 -13.87
N GLY A 134 1.65 2.30 -14.72
CA GLY A 134 2.08 3.70 -14.81
C GLY A 134 1.95 4.45 -13.49
N GLN A 135 0.85 4.27 -12.76
CA GLN A 135 0.65 4.88 -11.46
C GLN A 135 1.71 4.43 -10.43
N MET A 136 2.04 3.14 -10.39
CA MET A 136 3.06 2.60 -9.49
C MET A 136 4.47 3.06 -9.90
N ALA A 137 4.77 3.07 -11.20
CA ALA A 137 6.05 3.57 -11.72
C ALA A 137 6.29 5.04 -11.35
N ASP A 138 5.30 5.90 -11.59
CA ASP A 138 5.35 7.32 -11.23
C ASP A 138 5.57 7.53 -9.72
N LEU A 139 4.86 6.75 -8.89
CA LEU A 139 4.96 6.84 -7.45
C LEU A 139 6.34 6.37 -6.95
N GLY A 140 6.80 5.19 -7.41
CA GLY A 140 8.10 4.64 -7.05
C GLY A 140 9.24 5.57 -7.44
N ALA A 141 9.22 6.11 -8.66
CA ALA A 141 10.21 7.08 -9.14
C ALA A 141 10.21 8.37 -8.30
N ARG A 142 9.05 8.87 -7.88
CA ARG A 142 8.95 10.02 -6.96
C ARG A 142 9.56 9.70 -5.58
N LEU A 143 9.29 8.52 -5.03
CA LEU A 143 9.82 8.10 -3.73
C LEU A 143 11.35 7.97 -3.76
N LEU A 144 11.90 7.32 -4.78
CA LEU A 144 13.36 7.19 -5.00
C LEU A 144 14.05 8.55 -5.12
N ARG A 145 13.49 9.47 -5.93
CA ARG A 145 14.02 10.84 -6.05
C ARG A 145 14.01 11.59 -4.71
N ARG A 146 12.92 11.48 -3.95
CA ARG A 146 12.79 12.11 -2.62
C ARG A 146 13.83 11.56 -1.66
N GLU A 147 14.09 10.27 -1.68
CA GLU A 147 15.09 9.64 -0.83
C GLU A 147 16.51 10.06 -1.22
N GLY A 148 16.83 10.05 -2.52
CA GLY A 148 18.11 10.54 -3.03
C GLY A 148 18.41 11.99 -2.63
N ASN A 149 17.40 12.87 -2.70
CA ASN A 149 17.52 14.25 -2.26
C ASN A 149 17.77 14.38 -0.75
N ARG A 150 17.11 13.57 0.08
CA ARG A 150 17.36 13.54 1.54
C ARG A 150 18.77 13.04 1.87
N ALA A 151 19.26 12.04 1.17
CA ALA A 151 20.62 11.53 1.35
C ALA A 151 21.67 12.61 1.01
N ARG A 152 21.49 13.31 -0.12
CA ARG A 152 22.37 14.42 -0.54
C ARG A 152 22.32 15.63 0.39
N ALA A 153 21.14 15.96 0.94
CA ALA A 153 20.97 17.07 1.87
C ALA A 153 21.63 16.81 3.24
N ARG A 154 21.78 15.55 3.65
CA ARG A 154 22.36 15.18 4.94
C ARG A 154 23.88 15.08 4.90
N THR A 155 24.52 14.78 3.76
CA THR A 155 25.98 14.68 3.65
C THR A 155 26.50 14.75 2.20
N ARG A 156 27.76 15.17 2.04
CA ARG A 156 28.48 15.37 0.76
C ARG A 156 29.03 14.08 0.10
N ARG A 157 28.64 12.86 0.53
CA ARG A 157 29.33 11.60 0.13
C ARG A 157 28.46 10.62 -0.67
N SER A 158 29.01 10.18 -1.81
CA SER A 158 28.52 9.14 -2.73
C SER A 158 28.16 7.79 -2.05
N SER A 159 28.80 7.46 -0.93
CA SER A 159 28.64 6.16 -0.24
C SER A 159 27.21 5.85 0.22
N THR A 160 26.40 6.84 0.61
CA THR A 160 25.03 6.61 1.12
C THR A 160 24.06 6.23 0.00
N GLN A 161 24.28 6.69 -1.23
CA GLN A 161 23.43 6.30 -2.37
C GLN A 161 23.58 4.82 -2.70
N GLY A 162 24.81 4.28 -2.66
CA GLY A 162 25.06 2.85 -2.86
C GLY A 162 24.36 1.97 -1.81
N PHE A 163 24.34 2.39 -0.54
CA PHE A 163 23.58 1.67 0.50
C PHE A 163 22.07 1.69 0.24
N THR A 164 21.49 2.81 -0.20
CA THR A 164 20.06 2.87 -0.54
C THR A 164 19.74 1.97 -1.74
N VAL A 165 20.56 2.00 -2.79
CA VAL A 165 20.34 1.15 -3.98
C VAL A 165 20.41 -0.33 -3.60
N ALA A 166 21.47 -0.75 -2.90
CA ALA A 166 21.64 -2.12 -2.46
C ALA A 166 20.45 -2.61 -1.62
N ARG A 167 19.98 -1.77 -0.69
CA ARG A 167 18.80 -2.04 0.15
C ARG A 167 17.53 -2.22 -0.68
N VAL A 168 17.29 -1.36 -1.68
CA VAL A 168 16.11 -1.49 -2.56
C VAL A 168 16.17 -2.76 -3.38
N VAL A 169 17.34 -3.10 -3.94
CA VAL A 169 17.54 -4.34 -4.72
C VAL A 169 17.31 -5.57 -3.85
N GLU A 170 17.92 -5.63 -2.66
CA GLU A 170 17.72 -6.72 -1.70
C GLU A 170 16.23 -6.92 -1.39
N ARG A 171 15.50 -5.83 -1.18
CA ARG A 171 14.06 -5.87 -0.90
C ARG A 171 13.22 -6.37 -2.08
N LEU A 172 13.63 -6.09 -3.31
CA LEU A 172 12.98 -6.64 -4.50
C LEU A 172 13.28 -8.14 -4.64
N GLU A 173 14.52 -8.56 -4.39
CA GLU A 173 14.96 -9.96 -4.42
C GLU A 173 14.29 -10.83 -3.35
N GLU A 174 13.96 -10.26 -2.19
CA GLU A 174 13.20 -10.93 -1.12
C GLU A 174 11.73 -11.24 -1.47
N THR A 175 11.25 -10.82 -2.65
CA THR A 175 9.87 -11.05 -3.07
C THR A 175 9.63 -12.55 -3.33
N PRO A 176 8.78 -13.24 -2.55
CA PRO A 176 8.67 -14.71 -2.64
C PRO A 176 8.05 -15.21 -3.94
N ARG A 177 7.20 -14.39 -4.57
CA ARG A 177 6.50 -14.73 -5.82
C ARG A 177 7.25 -14.18 -7.00
N THR A 178 7.05 -14.74 -8.18
CA THR A 178 7.77 -14.35 -9.41
C THR A 178 6.93 -13.54 -10.39
N ASP A 179 5.60 -13.55 -10.23
CA ASP A 179 4.59 -12.97 -11.12
C ASP A 179 4.10 -11.59 -10.66
N THR A 180 5.00 -10.78 -10.11
CA THR A 180 4.66 -9.51 -9.46
C THR A 180 5.35 -8.33 -10.12
N LEU A 181 4.80 -7.13 -9.94
CA LEU A 181 5.43 -5.91 -10.45
C LEU A 181 6.83 -5.69 -9.85
N ALA A 182 7.10 -6.16 -8.62
CA ALA A 182 8.44 -6.09 -8.04
C ALA A 182 9.44 -6.95 -8.83
N ASN A 183 9.04 -8.14 -9.28
CA ASN A 183 9.90 -8.99 -10.11
C ASN A 183 10.04 -8.43 -11.52
N ALA A 184 8.97 -7.88 -12.09
CA ALA A 184 9.07 -7.18 -13.36
C ALA A 184 10.08 -6.03 -13.27
N TRP A 185 10.01 -5.24 -12.19
CA TRP A 185 10.97 -4.17 -11.94
C TRP A 185 12.40 -4.68 -11.81
N LEU A 186 12.64 -5.73 -11.03
CA LEU A 186 13.96 -6.35 -10.89
C LEU A 186 14.52 -6.85 -12.23
N ARG A 187 13.65 -7.41 -13.10
CA ARG A 187 14.04 -7.83 -14.45
C ARG A 187 14.41 -6.67 -15.36
N GLU A 188 13.67 -5.56 -15.35
CA GLU A 188 14.07 -4.36 -16.11
C GLU A 188 15.40 -3.80 -15.63
N LEU A 189 15.63 -3.82 -14.31
CA LEU A 189 16.89 -3.38 -13.73
C LEU A 189 18.07 -4.25 -14.19
N ALA A 190 17.89 -5.57 -14.21
CA ALA A 190 18.88 -6.51 -14.74
C ALA A 190 19.23 -6.22 -16.21
N LEU A 191 18.21 -5.98 -17.05
CA LEU A 191 18.41 -5.66 -18.46
C LEU A 191 19.18 -4.34 -18.67
N LEU A 192 18.91 -3.32 -17.86
CA LEU A 192 19.66 -2.06 -17.89
C LEU A 192 21.10 -2.25 -17.43
N ASN A 193 21.32 -3.06 -16.40
CA ASN A 193 22.65 -3.37 -15.90
C ASN A 193 23.47 -4.12 -16.96
N ASP A 194 22.91 -5.16 -17.57
CA ASP A 194 23.57 -5.95 -18.62
C ASP A 194 23.87 -5.11 -19.87
N ALA A 195 22.97 -4.19 -20.25
CA ALA A 195 23.21 -3.24 -21.35
C ALA A 195 24.33 -2.24 -21.04
N SER A 196 24.59 -1.97 -19.76
CA SER A 196 25.71 -1.12 -19.31
C SER A 196 27.03 -1.89 -19.16
N ASP A 197 26.98 -3.23 -19.05
CA ASP A 197 28.12 -4.11 -18.77
C ASP A 197 28.85 -4.61 -20.03
N THR A 198 29.12 -3.71 -20.98
CA THR A 198 30.19 -3.97 -21.95
C THR A 198 31.56 -3.69 -21.29
N GLY A 199 31.93 -4.43 -20.23
CA GLY A 199 33.33 -4.49 -19.78
C GLY A 199 33.68 -4.51 -18.29
N ARG A 200 32.80 -4.89 -17.34
CA ARG A 200 33.20 -5.05 -15.92
C ARG A 200 32.72 -6.37 -15.31
N GLU A 201 33.60 -7.37 -15.33
CA GLU A 201 33.43 -8.65 -14.64
C GLU A 201 32.98 -8.53 -13.16
N LEU A 202 31.75 -8.98 -12.91
CA LEU A 202 31.25 -9.79 -11.80
C LEU A 202 31.79 -9.54 -10.38
N ARG A 203 30.94 -8.92 -9.53
CA ARG A 203 30.64 -9.35 -8.14
C ARG A 203 29.47 -8.52 -7.57
N GLY A 204 28.27 -9.09 -7.56
CA GLY A 204 27.08 -8.54 -6.89
C GLY A 204 26.24 -7.60 -7.76
N PHE A 205 24.94 -7.85 -7.82
CA PHE A 205 23.93 -7.12 -8.63
C PHE A 205 23.92 -5.60 -8.40
N ALA A 206 24.51 -5.10 -7.31
CA ALA A 206 24.49 -3.69 -6.91
C ALA A 206 25.76 -2.88 -7.28
N VAL A 207 26.79 -3.48 -7.90
CA VAL A 207 28.02 -2.75 -8.24
C VAL A 207 27.83 -1.94 -9.52
N GLY A 208 27.48 -0.67 -9.38
CA GLY A 208 27.42 0.29 -10.49
C GLY A 208 26.07 0.97 -10.68
N LEU A 209 25.01 0.40 -10.10
CA LEU A 209 23.65 0.95 -10.16
C LEU A 209 23.50 2.20 -9.29
N ASP A 210 22.70 3.15 -9.80
CA ASP A 210 22.27 4.32 -9.05
C ASP A 210 20.73 4.40 -8.90
N LEU A 211 20.26 5.44 -8.19
CA LEU A 211 18.83 5.66 -7.99
C LEU A 211 18.08 6.02 -9.29
N GLY A 212 18.80 6.54 -10.28
CA GLY A 212 18.31 6.81 -11.62
C GLY A 212 18.06 5.53 -12.39
N ASP A 213 18.93 4.53 -12.27
CA ASP A 213 18.72 3.21 -12.88
C ASP A 213 17.48 2.51 -12.32
N LEU A 214 17.29 2.56 -11.00
CA LEU A 214 16.08 2.07 -10.34
C LEU A 214 14.80 2.75 -10.87
N ALA A 215 14.85 4.08 -11.06
CA ALA A 215 13.72 4.83 -11.60
C ALA A 215 13.49 4.55 -13.10
N ASN A 216 14.55 4.42 -13.90
CA ASN A 216 14.47 4.09 -15.31
C ASN A 216 13.86 2.68 -15.50
N ALA A 217 14.23 1.72 -14.66
CA ALA A 217 13.65 0.38 -14.68
C ALA A 217 12.11 0.41 -14.45
N LEU A 218 11.62 1.28 -13.56
CA LEU A 218 10.17 1.52 -13.40
C LEU A 218 9.54 2.11 -14.66
N ASP A 219 10.19 3.08 -15.30
CA ASP A 219 9.69 3.71 -16.53
C ASP A 219 9.61 2.71 -17.69
N GLN A 220 10.50 1.71 -17.75
CA GLN A 220 10.45 0.66 -18.77
C GLN A 220 9.23 -0.26 -18.62
N LEU A 221 8.72 -0.47 -17.40
CA LEU A 221 7.51 -1.27 -17.18
C LEU A 221 6.29 -0.71 -17.90
N VAL A 222 6.21 0.62 -18.02
CA VAL A 222 5.09 1.33 -18.67
C VAL A 222 5.14 1.22 -20.19
N ARG A 223 6.32 0.94 -20.76
CA ARG A 223 6.55 0.93 -22.21
C ARG A 223 6.33 -0.44 -22.87
N ARG A 224 6.15 -1.48 -22.06
CA ARG A 224 5.81 -2.84 -22.50
C ARG A 224 4.31 -2.99 -22.67
#